data_AF-U2PKE3-F1
#
_entry.id   AF-U2PKE3-F1
#
_cell.length_a   1.000
_cell.length_b   1.000
_cell.length_c   1.000
_cell.angle_alpha   90.00
_cell.angle_beta   90.00
_cell.angle_gamma   90.00
#
_symmetry.space_group_name_H-M   'P 1'
#
loop_
_entity.id
_entity.type
_entity.pdbx_description
1 polymer ?
#
loop_
_entity_poly.entity_id
_entity_poly.type
_entity_poly.pdbx_seq_one_letter_code
_entity_poly.pdbx_strand_id
1 'polypeptide(L)'
;MDKELISRIIDLRESHNWTQKDLADKMGFNKVTMNKIEHGNRNITNSELAKFADIFEVTTDYLLGKNSTPVWANEKDTNDLEKFLTDNEGSMTYGGEDLTEEEKEQVRVAMTTIFWKRHKHD
;
A
#
# COMPACT_ATOMS: atom_id res chain seq x y z
N MET A 1 -13.31 7.28 -9.15
CA MET A 1 -12.10 6.44 -9.05
C MET A 1 -11.23 6.99 -7.95
N ASP A 2 -10.52 6.12 -7.25
CA ASP A 2 -9.68 6.51 -6.12
C ASP A 2 -8.51 7.37 -6.59
N LYS A 3 -8.51 8.65 -6.19
CA LYS A 3 -7.48 9.62 -6.59
C LYS A 3 -6.13 9.28 -5.96
N GLU A 4 -6.13 8.64 -4.80
CA GLU A 4 -4.90 8.31 -4.08
C GLU A 4 -4.15 7.17 -4.78
N LEU A 5 -4.88 6.12 -5.19
CA LEU A 5 -4.33 5.02 -5.98
C LEU A 5 -3.66 5.51 -7.27
N ILE A 6 -4.33 6.39 -8.01
CA ILE A 6 -3.78 6.95 -9.25
C ILE A 6 -2.50 7.74 -8.98
N SER A 7 -2.51 8.59 -7.95
CA SER A 7 -1.33 9.39 -7.57
C SER A 7 -0.14 8.48 -7.28
N ARG A 8 -0.31 7.45 -6.45
CA ARG A 8 0.79 6.54 -6.08
C ARG A 8 1.35 5.78 -7.28
N ILE A 9 0.52 5.38 -8.23
CA ILE A 9 0.97 4.75 -9.48
C ILE A 9 1.81 5.73 -10.32
N ILE A 10 1.38 6.98 -10.44
CA ILE A 10 2.10 8.03 -11.16
C ILE A 10 3.45 8.30 -10.48
N ASP A 11 3.45 8.48 -9.16
CA ASP A 11 4.66 8.76 -8.38
C ASP A 11 5.68 7.62 -8.49
N LEU A 12 5.23 6.37 -8.41
CA LEU A 12 6.09 5.20 -8.61
C LEU A 12 6.65 5.14 -10.03
N ARG A 13 5.81 5.35 -11.05
CA ARG A 13 6.25 5.41 -12.45
C ARG A 13 7.34 6.46 -12.64
N GLU A 14 7.15 7.66 -12.09
CA GLU A 14 8.09 8.77 -12.22
C GLU A 14 9.37 8.55 -11.43
N SER A 15 9.29 7.96 -10.22
CA SER A 15 10.48 7.59 -9.44
C SER A 15 11.38 6.58 -10.17
N HIS A 16 10.79 5.74 -11.01
CA HIS A 16 11.51 4.78 -11.85
C HIS A 16 11.98 5.38 -13.20
N ASN A 17 11.75 6.69 -13.43
CA ASN A 17 11.97 7.36 -14.71
C ASN A 17 11.26 6.69 -15.91
N TRP A 18 10.08 6.11 -15.68
CA TRP A 18 9.30 5.46 -16.73
C TRP A 18 8.32 6.43 -17.38
N THR A 19 8.17 6.34 -18.69
CA THR A 19 7.08 7.00 -19.40
C THR A 19 5.77 6.22 -19.23
N GLN A 20 4.63 6.86 -19.53
CA GLN A 20 3.33 6.15 -19.59
C GLN A 20 3.37 4.95 -20.56
N LYS A 21 4.22 5.02 -21.60
CA LYS A 21 4.40 3.92 -22.55
C LYS A 21 5.16 2.76 -21.90
N ASP A 22 6.21 3.03 -21.15
CA ASP A 22 7.01 1.98 -20.50
C ASP A 22 6.20 1.21 -19.46
N LEU A 23 5.41 1.93 -18.64
CA LEU A 23 4.50 1.28 -17.70
C LEU A 23 3.38 0.51 -18.41
N ALA A 24 2.85 1.05 -19.52
CA ALA A 24 1.86 0.34 -20.33
C ALA A 24 2.44 -0.97 -20.87
N ASP A 25 3.64 -0.94 -21.43
CA ASP A 25 4.31 -2.10 -22.02
C ASP A 25 4.56 -3.18 -20.94
N LYS A 26 4.95 -2.80 -19.71
CA LYS A 26 5.05 -3.72 -18.55
C LYS A 26 3.72 -4.32 -18.13
N MET A 27 2.65 -3.52 -18.15
CA MET A 27 1.29 -3.98 -17.86
C MET A 27 0.69 -4.85 -18.97
N GLY A 28 1.28 -4.86 -20.18
CA GLY A 28 0.68 -5.49 -21.36
C GLY A 28 -0.48 -4.66 -21.94
N PHE A 29 -0.45 -3.34 -21.72
CA PHE A 29 -1.43 -2.37 -22.19
C PHE A 29 -0.85 -1.54 -23.34
N ASN A 30 -1.73 -0.85 -24.06
CA ASN A 30 -1.31 0.24 -24.92
C ASN A 30 -1.22 1.56 -24.11
N LYS A 31 -0.48 2.54 -24.64
CA LYS A 31 -0.31 3.87 -24.03
C LYS A 31 -1.65 4.57 -23.74
N VAL A 32 -2.66 4.40 -24.60
CA VAL A 32 -3.98 5.04 -24.44
C VAL A 32 -4.70 4.50 -23.20
N THR A 33 -4.61 3.19 -22.94
CA THR A 33 -5.15 2.57 -21.72
C THR A 33 -4.46 3.12 -20.48
N MET A 34 -3.13 3.19 -20.47
CA MET A 34 -2.40 3.77 -19.33
C MET A 34 -2.76 5.23 -19.09
N ASN A 35 -2.85 6.02 -20.17
CA ASN A 35 -3.27 7.41 -20.07
C ASN A 35 -4.68 7.54 -19.47
N LYS A 36 -5.64 6.70 -19.88
CA LYS A 36 -7.00 6.69 -19.29
C LYS A 36 -6.98 6.29 -17.81
N ILE A 37 -6.11 5.38 -17.39
CA ILE A 37 -5.94 5.00 -15.98
C ILE A 37 -5.40 6.19 -15.19
N GLU A 38 -4.28 6.78 -15.63
CA GLU A 38 -3.62 7.90 -14.93
C GLU A 38 -4.48 9.17 -14.88
N HIS A 39 -5.43 9.35 -15.81
CA HIS A 39 -6.40 10.45 -15.77
C HIS A 39 -7.70 10.13 -15.02
N GLY A 40 -7.82 8.92 -14.45
CA GLY A 40 -9.02 8.52 -13.73
C GLY A 40 -10.25 8.28 -14.63
N ASN A 41 -10.02 8.02 -15.92
CA ASN A 41 -11.06 7.74 -16.91
C ASN A 41 -11.31 6.24 -17.13
N ARG A 42 -10.46 5.35 -16.57
CA ARG A 42 -10.64 3.89 -16.57
C ARG A 42 -10.24 3.27 -15.23
N ASN A 43 -11.16 2.53 -14.60
CA ASN A 43 -10.89 1.85 -13.32
C ASN A 43 -9.83 0.76 -13.48
N ILE A 44 -9.14 0.47 -12.38
CA ILE A 44 -8.17 -0.62 -12.24
C ILE A 44 -8.90 -1.81 -11.63
N THR A 45 -8.78 -3.00 -12.22
CA THR A 45 -9.32 -4.23 -11.63
C THR A 45 -8.40 -4.75 -10.52
N ASN A 46 -8.90 -5.63 -9.64
CA ASN A 46 -8.06 -6.23 -8.59
C ASN A 46 -6.84 -6.97 -9.16
N SER A 47 -7.00 -7.66 -10.30
CA SER A 47 -5.89 -8.34 -10.97
C SER A 47 -4.85 -7.37 -11.54
N GLU A 48 -5.28 -6.21 -12.02
CA GLU A 48 -4.37 -5.17 -12.50
C GLU A 48 -3.67 -4.48 -11.33
N LEU A 49 -4.37 -4.25 -10.21
CA LEU A 49 -3.80 -3.71 -8.99
C LEU A 49 -2.69 -4.61 -8.45
N ALA A 50 -2.92 -5.92 -8.37
CA ALA A 50 -1.89 -6.89 -7.99
C ALA A 50 -0.69 -6.83 -8.94
N LYS A 51 -0.94 -6.79 -10.26
CA LYS A 51 0.15 -6.68 -11.25
C LYS A 51 0.94 -5.37 -11.13
N PHE A 52 0.29 -4.25 -10.83
CA PHE A 52 0.99 -3.00 -10.55
C PHE A 52 1.88 -3.15 -9.31
N ALA A 53 1.37 -3.76 -8.24
CA ALA A 53 2.12 -4.01 -7.01
C ALA A 53 3.38 -4.84 -7.31
N ASP A 54 3.23 -5.94 -8.08
CA ASP A 54 4.34 -6.80 -8.51
C ASP A 54 5.39 -6.03 -9.34
N ILE A 55 4.96 -5.21 -10.31
CA ILE A 55 5.86 -4.46 -11.20
C ILE A 55 6.69 -3.43 -10.43
N PHE A 56 6.11 -2.84 -9.40
CA PHE A 56 6.76 -1.83 -8.58
C PHE A 56 7.42 -2.41 -7.33
N GLU A 57 7.32 -3.73 -7.11
CA GLU A 57 7.83 -4.43 -5.92
C GLU A 57 7.30 -3.83 -4.60
N VAL A 58 6.05 -3.37 -4.62
CA VAL A 58 5.33 -2.82 -3.45
C VAL A 58 4.09 -3.65 -3.18
N THR A 59 3.31 -3.28 -2.16
CA THR A 59 2.05 -3.95 -1.85
C THR A 59 0.83 -3.26 -2.44
N THR A 60 -0.25 -4.00 -2.58
CA THR A 60 -1.55 -3.42 -2.94
C THR A 60 -2.03 -2.44 -1.86
N ASP A 61 -1.71 -2.67 -0.60
CA ASP A 61 -2.06 -1.76 0.50
C ASP A 61 -1.27 -0.45 0.43
N TYR A 62 0.00 -0.50 0.03
CA TYR A 62 0.73 0.69 -0.34
C TYR A 62 0.02 1.42 -1.49
N LEU A 63 -0.32 0.74 -2.59
CA LEU A 63 -0.99 1.41 -3.71
C LEU A 63 -2.36 2.00 -3.33
N LEU A 64 -3.10 1.36 -2.43
CA LEU A 64 -4.41 1.83 -1.95
C LEU A 64 -4.33 2.85 -0.81
N GLY A 65 -3.13 3.15 -0.31
CA GLY A 65 -2.94 4.09 0.81
C GLY A 65 -3.46 3.66 2.15
N LYS A 66 -3.57 2.35 2.38
CA LYS A 66 -3.99 1.82 3.68
C LYS A 66 -2.83 1.88 4.69
N ASN A 67 -3.16 2.23 5.93
CA ASN A 67 -2.36 1.98 7.15
C ASN A 67 -0.96 2.61 7.22
N SER A 68 -0.79 3.86 6.81
CA SER A 68 0.52 4.56 6.88
C SER A 68 1.67 3.78 6.23
N THR A 69 1.36 2.87 5.30
CA THR A 69 2.33 2.02 4.63
C THR A 69 3.28 2.91 3.81
N PRO A 70 4.60 2.88 4.09
CA PRO A 70 5.55 3.75 3.42
C PRO A 70 5.91 3.23 2.03
N VAL A 71 6.44 4.12 1.18
CA VAL A 71 6.82 3.82 -0.22
C VAL A 71 7.85 2.71 -0.35
N TRP A 72 8.78 2.62 0.59
CA TRP A 72 9.86 1.64 0.56
C TRP A 72 9.41 0.24 1.02
N ALA A 73 8.18 0.09 1.54
CA ALA A 73 7.69 -1.20 2.00
C ALA A 73 7.31 -2.08 0.81
N ASN A 74 7.91 -3.27 0.78
CA ASN A 74 7.54 -4.33 -0.15
C ASN A 74 6.57 -5.34 0.50
N GLU A 75 6.21 -6.38 -0.25
CA GLU A 75 5.33 -7.46 0.20
C GLU A 75 5.79 -8.14 1.49
N LYS A 76 7.10 -8.34 1.63
CA LYS A 76 7.66 -8.94 2.84
C LYS A 76 7.47 -8.02 4.04
N ASP A 77 7.76 -6.72 3.91
CA ASP A 77 7.64 -5.81 5.04
C ASP A 77 6.18 -5.69 5.53
N THR A 78 5.18 -5.76 4.63
CA THR A 78 3.77 -5.79 5.04
C THR A 78 3.34 -7.11 5.66
N ASN A 79 3.87 -8.24 5.20
CA ASN A 79 3.62 -9.54 5.84
C ASN A 79 4.23 -9.57 7.25
N ASP A 80 5.41 -8.95 7.43
CA ASP A 80 6.04 -8.78 8.74
C ASP A 80 5.22 -7.84 9.64
N LEU A 81 4.60 -6.78 9.08
CA LEU A 81 3.64 -5.94 9.81
C LEU A 81 2.41 -6.74 10.25
N GLU A 82 1.77 -7.49 9.35
CA GLU A 82 0.58 -8.28 9.67
C GLU A 82 0.89 -9.25 10.82
N LYS A 83 2.00 -9.99 10.71
CA LYS A 83 2.46 -10.87 11.76
C LYS A 83 2.73 -10.12 13.07
N PHE A 84 3.41 -8.98 13.01
CA PHE A 84 3.65 -8.14 14.19
C PHE A 84 2.33 -7.70 14.86
N LEU A 85 1.34 -7.28 14.08
CA LEU A 85 0.03 -6.88 14.62
C LEU A 85 -0.69 -8.08 15.23
N THR A 86 -0.77 -9.23 14.54
CA THR A 86 -1.43 -10.45 15.05
C THR A 86 -0.77 -10.99 16.32
N ASP A 87 0.56 -11.04 16.37
CA ASP A 87 1.31 -11.51 17.54
C ASP A 87 1.08 -10.62 18.77
N ASN A 88 0.71 -9.35 18.56
CA ASN A 88 0.46 -8.38 19.62
C ASN A 88 -1.03 -8.08 19.83
N GLU A 89 -1.94 -8.61 19.01
CA GLU A 89 -3.39 -8.39 19.11
C GLU A 89 -4.02 -9.05 20.35
N GLY A 90 -3.31 -10.00 20.97
CA GLY A 90 -3.77 -10.66 22.19
C GLY A 90 -3.98 -9.71 23.38
N SER A 91 -5.09 -9.90 24.11
CA SER A 91 -5.41 -9.33 25.44
C SER A 91 -4.91 -7.89 25.68
N MET A 92 -5.13 -6.99 24.72
CA MET A 92 -4.95 -5.56 24.99
C MET A 92 -6.07 -5.14 25.96
N THR A 93 -5.70 -4.98 27.22
CA THR A 93 -6.60 -4.48 28.27
C THR A 93 -6.04 -3.19 28.83
N TYR A 94 -6.92 -2.30 29.26
CA TYR A 94 -6.56 -1.10 30.00
C TYR A 94 -7.31 -1.13 31.32
N GLY A 95 -6.57 -1.11 32.44
CA GLY A 95 -7.18 -1.23 33.77
C GLY A 95 -7.85 -2.59 34.04
N GLY A 96 -7.53 -3.63 33.27
CA GLY A 96 -8.16 -4.95 33.36
C GLY A 96 -9.47 -5.07 32.58
N GLU A 97 -9.90 -4.02 31.89
CA GLU A 97 -11.03 -4.04 30.96
C GLU A 97 -10.53 -4.19 29.52
N ASP A 98 -11.32 -4.88 28.69
CA ASP A 98 -11.05 -5.00 27.26
C ASP A 98 -11.18 -3.63 26.58
N LEU A 99 -10.25 -3.34 25.67
CA LEU A 99 -10.34 -2.14 24.85
C LEU A 99 -11.59 -2.18 23.96
N THR A 100 -12.20 -1.01 23.75
CA THR A 100 -13.21 -0.81 22.72
C THR A 100 -12.60 -0.99 21.32
N GLU A 101 -13.44 -1.20 20.31
CA GLU A 101 -12.98 -1.32 18.91
C GLU A 101 -12.26 -0.05 18.42
N GLU A 102 -12.69 1.12 18.89
CA GLU A 102 -12.02 2.39 18.57
C GLU A 102 -10.62 2.45 19.20
N GLU A 103 -10.46 2.06 20.46
CA GLU A 103 -9.17 2.04 21.14
C GLU A 103 -8.23 0.99 20.55
N LYS A 104 -8.72 -0.20 20.21
CA LYS A 104 -7.94 -1.23 19.50
C LYS A 104 -7.40 -0.69 18.18
N GLU A 105 -8.22 0.05 17.44
CA GLU A 105 -7.79 0.65 16.17
C GLU A 105 -6.73 1.73 16.40
N GLN A 106 -6.89 2.60 17.40
CA GLN A 106 -5.86 3.59 17.75
C GLN A 106 -4.53 2.94 18.13
N VAL A 107 -4.57 1.84 18.89
CA VAL A 107 -3.38 1.07 19.25
C VAL A 107 -2.77 0.43 18.01
N ARG A 108 -3.58 -0.17 17.12
CA ARG A 108 -3.12 -0.74 15.85
C ARG A 108 -2.43 0.30 14.96
N VAL A 109 -2.97 1.51 14.86
CA VAL A 109 -2.37 2.62 14.11
C VAL A 109 -1.03 3.04 14.74
N ALA A 110 -0.96 3.16 16.06
CA ALA A 110 0.28 3.50 16.77
C ALA A 110 1.36 2.43 16.56
N MET A 111 0.98 1.17 16.69
CA MET A 111 1.85 0.01 16.46
C MET A 111 2.37 -0.04 15.03
N THR A 112 1.49 0.16 14.05
CA THR A 112 1.86 0.22 12.63
C THR A 112 2.87 1.35 12.37
N THR A 113 2.62 2.52 12.96
CA THR A 113 3.55 3.66 12.85
C THR A 113 4.92 3.35 13.46
N ILE A 114 4.95 2.70 14.63
CA ILE A 114 6.20 2.29 15.30
C ILE A 114 6.95 1.25 14.46
N PHE A 115 6.23 0.27 13.91
CA PHE A 115 6.78 -0.78 13.09
C PHE A 115 7.54 -0.19 11.89
N TRP A 116 6.88 0.66 11.11
CA TRP A 116 7.48 1.29 9.93
C TRP A 116 8.68 2.17 10.28
N LYS A 117 8.61 2.94 11.37
CA LYS A 117 9.75 3.76 11.82
C LYS A 117 10.98 2.93 12.16
N ARG A 118 10.81 1.70 12.65
CA ARG A 118 11.92 0.80 13.01
C ARG A 118 12.42 -0.05 11.84
N HIS A 119 11.57 -0.35 10.86
CA HIS A 119 11.89 -1.18 9.70
C HIS A 119 12.40 -0.40 8.49
N LYS A 120 12.47 0.94 8.57
CA LYS A 120 13.01 1.74 7.47
C LYS A 120 14.44 1.29 7.15
N HIS A 121 14.63 0.72 5.97
CA HIS A 121 15.95 0.37 5.43
C HIS A 121 16.62 1.67 4.98
N ASP A 122 17.82 1.98 5.52
CA ASP A 122 18.66 3.13 5.13
C ASP A 122 19.33 2.93 3.77
#